data_AF-A0A662BJ92-F1
#
_entry.id   AF-A0A662BJ92-F1
#
_cell.length_a   1.000
_cell.length_b   1.000
_cell.length_c   1.000
_cell.angle_alpha   90.00
_cell.angle_beta   90.00
_cell.angle_gamma   90.00
#
_symmetry.space_group_name_H-M   'P 1'
#
loop_
_entity.id
_entity.type
_entity.pdbx_description
1 polymer ?
#
loop_
_entity_poly.entity_id
_entity_poly.type
_entity_poly.pdbx_seq_one_letter_code
_entity_poly.pdbx_strand_id
1 'polypeptide(L)'
;MRVQIEYAPSLTLKEFHAEQDNLSAFVRGIMGPIGSGKSVGMCFEIMQRAMAQRPYNGVRRSRWVIIRNTYRELVDTTIKTWTDWFPVTMGKWSQQNMTHTITQRLKDGSIMYLEVMFRALDRPSDVKKLLSLELTGGWINEAREIPRQVLDMLQGRVGRYPSKRQGGPSWCGVIMDTNPPDSDHWWYRLFEEEVPKNWKGFRQPSGKSKEAENVSNLPPFYYDNMIPGKDQEWINVYVHGQYGFIADGKPVFPEYNDDINHTDDELPLAGSGTIYVGIDFGLTPAAAIGQLSASGQMQIIDELVTEDMGAVNFGKLLHEKLNREYCGCQLEIYADPAGEQRAQTDEVTPFQILWNQGLEAWPTYTNDFTIRREAVADY
;
A
#
# COMPACT_ATOMS: atom_id res chain seq x y z
N MET A 1 -19.99 27.13 24.16
CA MET A 1 -18.53 27.43 24.13
C MET A 1 -18.12 27.59 22.67
N ARG A 2 -17.49 28.71 22.29
CA ARG A 2 -16.81 28.80 20.99
C ARG A 2 -15.50 28.05 21.16
N VAL A 3 -15.33 26.92 20.48
CA VAL A 3 -14.03 26.22 20.42
C VAL A 3 -13.10 27.11 19.60
N GLN A 4 -12.03 27.61 20.21
CA GLN A 4 -10.98 28.35 19.52
C GLN A 4 -9.97 27.33 19.02
N ILE A 5 -9.94 27.12 17.70
CA ILE A 5 -9.01 26.22 17.04
C ILE A 5 -7.81 27.05 16.57
N GLU A 6 -6.61 26.75 17.06
CA GLU A 6 -5.36 27.36 16.62
C GLU A 6 -4.52 26.32 15.89
N TYR A 7 -4.40 26.48 14.57
CA TYR A 7 -3.60 25.61 13.72
C TYR A 7 -2.50 26.40 13.05
N ALA A 8 -1.26 25.99 13.31
CA ALA A 8 -0.06 26.54 12.68
C ALA A 8 0.61 25.43 11.86
N PRO A 9 0.45 25.40 10.52
CA PRO A 9 1.07 24.39 9.67
C PRO A 9 2.60 24.51 9.71
N SER A 10 3.29 23.37 9.64
CA SER A 10 4.74 23.33 9.39
C SER A 10 5.07 23.80 7.97
N LEU A 11 6.35 23.98 7.63
CA LEU A 11 6.76 24.54 6.33
C LEU A 11 6.25 23.69 5.16
N THR A 12 6.51 22.38 5.19
CA THR A 12 6.05 21.45 4.17
C THR A 12 4.52 21.41 4.10
N LEU A 13 3.82 21.45 5.24
CA LEU A 13 2.35 21.51 5.25
C LEU A 13 1.80 22.82 4.71
N LYS A 14 2.48 23.95 4.92
CA LYS A 14 2.11 25.24 4.30
C LYS A 14 2.15 25.13 2.78
N GLU A 15 3.21 24.54 2.24
CA GLU A 15 3.34 24.30 0.79
C GLU A 15 2.26 23.35 0.29
N PHE A 16 1.98 22.28 1.03
CA PHE A 16 0.90 21.34 0.73
C PHE A 16 -0.47 22.02 0.64
N HIS A 17 -0.79 22.89 1.61
CA HIS A 17 -2.05 23.65 1.64
C HIS A 17 -2.12 24.75 0.58
N ALA A 18 -0.99 25.38 0.29
CA ALA A 18 -0.89 26.44 -0.72
C ALA A 18 -1.07 25.90 -2.14
N GLU A 19 -0.81 24.60 -2.38
CA GLU A 19 -1.01 23.99 -3.68
C GLU A 19 -2.50 23.96 -4.05
N GLN A 20 -2.89 24.62 -5.13
CA GLN A 20 -4.28 24.75 -5.57
C GLN A 20 -4.52 24.18 -6.97
N ASP A 21 -3.46 23.83 -7.71
CA ASP A 21 -3.59 23.41 -9.09
C ASP A 21 -3.96 21.93 -9.20
N ASN A 22 -5.21 21.65 -9.56
CA ASN A 22 -5.67 20.28 -9.78
C ASN A 22 -5.16 19.66 -11.08
N LEU A 23 -4.62 20.46 -12.02
CA LEU A 23 -4.04 19.92 -13.25
C LEU A 23 -2.66 19.31 -12.99
N SER A 24 -1.89 19.90 -12.08
CA SER A 24 -0.57 19.41 -11.68
C SER A 24 -0.54 18.65 -10.35
N ALA A 25 -1.58 18.74 -9.52
CA ALA A 25 -1.61 18.15 -8.18
C ALA A 25 -2.98 17.55 -7.78
N PHE A 26 -3.57 16.78 -8.70
CA PHE A 26 -4.80 16.00 -8.44
C PHE A 26 -4.60 14.93 -7.36
N VAL A 27 -3.45 14.25 -7.36
CA VAL A 27 -3.03 13.34 -6.28
C VAL A 27 -1.88 13.98 -5.53
N ARG A 28 -2.02 14.11 -4.21
CA ARG A 28 -0.99 14.71 -3.35
C ARG A 28 -0.64 13.80 -2.20
N GLY A 29 0.64 13.50 -2.05
CA GLY A 29 1.16 12.65 -0.98
C GLY A 29 2.12 13.43 -0.08
N ILE A 30 1.94 13.36 1.23
CA ILE A 30 2.93 13.84 2.20
C ILE A 30 3.60 12.66 2.90
N MET A 31 4.93 12.69 2.94
CA MET A 31 5.75 11.67 3.57
C MET A 31 6.73 12.30 4.56
N GLY A 32 6.98 11.62 5.68
CA GLY A 32 7.88 12.14 6.70
C GLY A 32 7.95 11.26 7.95
N PRO A 33 8.77 11.65 8.94
CA PRO A 33 8.98 10.88 10.16
C PRO A 33 7.75 10.83 11.06
N ILE A 34 7.74 9.93 12.05
CA ILE A 34 6.66 9.86 13.04
C ILE A 34 6.63 11.15 13.86
N GLY A 35 5.43 11.63 14.22
CA GLY A 35 5.29 12.86 15.01
C GLY A 35 5.48 14.16 14.23
N SER A 36 5.68 14.13 12.92
CA SER A 36 5.85 15.35 12.08
C SER A 36 4.56 16.11 11.76
N GLY A 37 3.39 15.66 12.27
CA GLY A 37 2.12 16.36 12.14
C GLY A 37 1.32 16.09 10.84
N LYS A 38 1.73 15.12 10.02
CA LYS A 38 1.11 14.80 8.71
C LYS A 38 -0.41 14.64 8.76
N SER A 39 -0.91 13.74 9.61
CA SER A 39 -2.33 13.38 9.65
C SER A 39 -3.20 14.54 10.14
N VAL A 40 -2.70 15.35 11.09
CA VAL A 40 -3.35 16.61 11.49
C VAL A 40 -3.41 17.58 10.32
N GLY A 41 -2.31 17.71 9.56
CA GLY A 41 -2.29 18.48 8.32
C GLY A 41 -3.40 18.06 7.35
N MET A 42 -3.59 16.76 7.13
CA MET A 42 -4.66 16.26 6.25
C MET A 42 -6.08 16.60 6.77
N CYS A 43 -6.31 16.55 8.08
CA CYS A 43 -7.57 17.01 8.67
C CYS A 43 -7.87 18.48 8.32
N PHE A 44 -6.87 19.36 8.45
CA PHE A 44 -7.01 20.78 8.11
C PHE A 44 -7.10 21.04 6.62
N GLU A 45 -6.44 20.25 5.80
CA GLU A 45 -6.58 20.31 4.35
C GLU A 45 -8.05 20.10 3.95
N ILE A 46 -8.71 19.05 4.47
CA ILE A 46 -10.12 18.77 4.17
C ILE A 46 -11.01 19.99 4.51
N MET A 47 -10.83 20.57 5.70
CA MET A 47 -11.59 21.73 6.14
C MET A 47 -11.32 22.97 5.27
N GLN A 48 -10.05 23.25 4.96
CA GLN A 48 -9.69 24.39 4.10
C GLN A 48 -10.27 24.23 2.70
N ARG A 49 -10.22 23.03 2.10
CA ARG A 49 -10.84 22.77 0.79
C ARG A 49 -12.35 22.91 0.82
N ALA A 50 -12.99 22.44 1.89
CA ALA A 50 -14.43 22.59 2.06
C ALA A 50 -14.86 24.08 2.18
N MET A 51 -14.10 24.86 2.93
CA MET A 51 -14.31 26.32 3.05
C MET A 51 -14.02 27.05 1.73
N ALA A 52 -13.06 26.59 0.94
CA ALA A 52 -12.65 27.20 -0.31
C ALA A 52 -13.54 26.84 -1.51
N GLN A 53 -14.34 25.77 -1.45
CA GLN A 53 -15.24 25.37 -2.54
C GLN A 53 -16.11 26.53 -3.03
N ARG A 54 -16.29 26.67 -4.34
CA ARG A 54 -17.16 27.69 -4.91
C ARG A 54 -18.61 27.46 -4.43
N PRO A 55 -19.29 28.50 -3.93
CA PRO A 55 -20.68 28.35 -3.49
C PRO A 55 -21.62 28.16 -4.68
N TYR A 56 -22.61 27.30 -4.52
CA TYR A 56 -23.78 27.19 -5.39
C TYR A 56 -25.05 27.45 -4.57
N ASN A 57 -25.82 28.47 -4.96
CA ASN A 57 -26.95 29.00 -4.19
C ASN A 57 -26.57 29.30 -2.73
N GLY A 58 -25.41 29.95 -2.53
CA GLY A 58 -24.91 30.34 -1.21
C GLY A 58 -24.33 29.20 -0.37
N VAL A 59 -24.27 27.96 -0.88
CA VAL A 59 -23.74 26.80 -0.14
C VAL A 59 -22.52 26.22 -0.84
N ARG A 60 -21.42 26.11 -0.10
CA ARG A 60 -20.17 25.45 -0.48
C ARG A 60 -20.23 23.99 -0.05
N ARG A 61 -20.45 23.08 -0.99
CA ARG A 61 -20.68 21.65 -0.70
C ARG A 61 -19.40 20.84 -0.89
N SER A 62 -19.10 19.97 0.05
CA SER A 62 -18.02 18.99 -0.07
C SER A 62 -18.41 17.66 0.56
N ARG A 63 -17.98 16.57 -0.07
CA ARG A 63 -18.06 15.23 0.49
C ARG A 63 -16.70 14.56 0.40
N TRP A 64 -16.22 14.07 1.53
CA TRP A 64 -14.92 13.43 1.65
C TRP A 64 -15.06 12.02 2.20
N VAL A 65 -14.17 11.15 1.77
CA VAL A 65 -13.94 9.85 2.42
C VAL A 65 -12.55 9.85 3.03
N ILE A 66 -12.43 9.36 4.25
CA ILE A 66 -11.17 9.08 4.93
C ILE A 66 -11.06 7.57 5.01
N ILE A 67 -9.96 7.03 4.48
CA ILE A 67 -9.69 5.61 4.35
C ILE A 67 -8.51 5.24 5.25
N ARG A 68 -8.66 4.17 6.03
CA ARG A 68 -7.59 3.53 6.80
C ARG A 68 -7.60 2.02 6.56
N ASN A 69 -6.50 1.34 6.85
CA ASN A 69 -6.36 -0.09 6.61
C ASN A 69 -7.41 -0.89 7.39
N THR A 70 -7.40 -0.79 8.73
CA THR A 70 -8.35 -1.54 9.57
C THR A 70 -9.39 -0.66 10.28
N TYR A 71 -10.55 -1.23 10.63
CA TYR A 71 -11.59 -0.51 11.38
C TYR A 71 -11.13 -0.11 12.77
N ARG A 72 -10.33 -0.97 13.42
CA ARG A 72 -9.78 -0.66 14.74
C ARG A 72 -8.86 0.55 14.67
N GLU A 73 -7.89 0.57 13.75
CA GLU A 73 -7.04 1.74 13.54
C GLU A 73 -7.85 3.00 13.21
N LEU A 74 -8.80 2.90 12.29
CA LEU A 74 -9.64 4.03 11.89
C LEU A 74 -10.32 4.69 13.11
N VAL A 75 -10.88 3.87 14.00
CA VAL A 75 -11.54 4.35 15.23
C VAL A 75 -10.51 4.86 16.24
N ASP A 76 -9.40 4.15 16.42
CA ASP A 76 -8.46 4.43 17.49
C ASP A 76 -7.50 5.59 17.21
N THR A 77 -7.24 5.90 15.94
CA THR A 77 -6.27 6.92 15.55
C THR A 77 -6.91 7.99 14.68
N THR A 78 -7.43 7.65 13.50
CA THR A 78 -7.85 8.64 12.50
C THR A 78 -9.09 9.43 12.95
N ILE A 79 -10.12 8.75 13.46
CA ILE A 79 -11.33 9.40 13.98
C ILE A 79 -10.99 10.26 15.20
N LYS A 80 -10.18 9.76 16.14
CA LYS A 80 -9.75 10.54 17.30
C LYS A 80 -9.02 11.80 16.87
N THR A 81 -8.03 11.67 15.98
CA THR A 81 -7.30 12.82 15.40
C THR A 81 -8.25 13.83 14.76
N TRP A 82 -9.26 13.38 14.00
CA TRP A 82 -10.27 14.27 13.43
C TRP A 82 -11.10 14.96 14.52
N THR A 83 -11.62 14.21 15.49
CA THR A 83 -12.54 14.74 16.50
C THR A 83 -11.87 15.59 17.57
N ASP A 84 -10.57 15.42 17.79
CA ASP A 84 -9.80 16.29 18.69
C ASP A 84 -9.76 17.73 18.16
N TRP A 85 -9.66 17.88 16.83
CA TRP A 85 -9.66 19.19 16.16
C TRP A 85 -11.05 19.67 15.77
N PHE A 86 -11.93 18.75 15.35
CA PHE A 86 -13.31 19.03 14.94
C PHE A 86 -14.26 18.16 15.77
N PRO A 87 -14.58 18.57 17.01
CA PRO A 87 -15.39 17.79 17.93
C PRO A 87 -16.72 17.38 17.34
N VAL A 88 -17.27 16.24 17.74
CA VAL A 88 -18.58 15.75 17.28
C VAL A 88 -19.74 16.71 17.58
N THR A 89 -19.54 17.67 18.50
CA THR A 89 -20.46 18.77 18.79
C THR A 89 -20.45 19.85 17.70
N MET A 90 -19.42 19.88 16.86
CA MET A 90 -19.30 20.74 15.68
C MET A 90 -20.05 20.14 14.48
N GLY A 91 -21.38 20.05 14.59
CA GLY A 91 -22.24 19.50 13.55
C GLY A 91 -22.95 18.23 13.98
N LYS A 92 -23.09 17.27 13.07
CA LYS A 92 -23.82 16.03 13.29
C LYS A 92 -22.91 14.82 13.08
N TRP A 93 -22.70 14.06 14.14
CA TRP A 93 -22.06 12.75 14.09
C TRP A 93 -23.09 11.63 13.91
N SER A 94 -22.81 10.67 13.03
CA SER A 94 -23.58 9.44 12.87
C SER A 94 -22.66 8.24 13.07
N GLN A 95 -22.81 7.57 14.21
CA GLN A 95 -22.06 6.35 14.53
C GLN A 95 -22.38 5.22 13.55
N GLN A 96 -23.66 5.05 13.18
CA GLN A 96 -24.09 3.96 12.29
C GLN A 96 -23.49 4.07 10.89
N ASN A 97 -23.45 5.29 10.33
CA ASN A 97 -22.93 5.51 8.98
C ASN A 97 -21.43 5.83 8.97
N MET A 98 -20.83 5.99 10.15
CA MET A 98 -19.47 6.48 10.34
C MET A 98 -19.24 7.77 9.55
N THR A 99 -20.07 8.79 9.82
CA THR A 99 -20.03 10.08 9.12
C THR A 99 -20.09 11.26 10.08
N HIS A 100 -19.34 12.32 9.77
CA HIS A 100 -19.42 13.61 10.42
C HIS A 100 -19.86 14.67 9.41
N THR A 101 -21.00 15.32 9.65
CA THR A 101 -21.49 16.44 8.83
C THR A 101 -21.31 17.76 9.57
N ILE A 102 -20.53 18.67 9.00
CA ILE A 102 -20.29 20.01 9.53
C ILE A 102 -21.00 21.04 8.66
N THR A 103 -21.83 21.88 9.28
CA THR A 103 -22.47 23.02 8.60
C THR A 103 -22.14 24.30 9.33
N GLN A 104 -21.49 25.25 8.64
CA GLN A 104 -21.03 26.48 9.25
C GLN A 104 -21.22 27.67 8.32
N ARG A 105 -21.72 28.79 8.87
CA ARG A 105 -21.77 30.07 8.15
C ARG A 105 -20.40 30.72 8.15
N LEU A 106 -19.92 31.10 6.97
CA LEU A 106 -18.63 31.75 6.76
C LEU A 106 -18.76 33.27 6.81
N LYS A 107 -17.61 33.95 6.92
CA LYS A 107 -17.54 35.43 7.03
C LYS A 107 -18.11 36.15 5.81
N ASP A 108 -18.04 35.54 4.64
CA ASP A 108 -18.58 36.07 3.38
C ASP A 108 -20.11 35.85 3.24
N GLY A 109 -20.77 35.30 4.27
CA GLY A 109 -22.20 35.04 4.30
C GLY A 109 -22.62 33.69 3.70
N SER A 110 -21.72 32.99 3.01
CA SER A 110 -21.97 31.64 2.47
C SER A 110 -22.01 30.58 3.58
N ILE A 111 -22.56 29.41 3.27
CA ILE A 111 -22.64 28.27 4.19
C ILE A 111 -21.73 27.17 3.68
N MET A 112 -20.76 26.73 4.49
CA MET A 112 -20.04 25.49 4.26
C MET A 112 -20.90 24.31 4.69
N TYR A 113 -21.04 23.33 3.81
CA TYR A 113 -21.57 22.00 4.09
C TYR A 113 -20.49 20.98 3.75
N LEU A 114 -19.97 20.31 4.78
CA LEU A 114 -18.97 19.27 4.66
C LEU A 114 -19.54 17.97 5.23
N GLU A 115 -19.48 16.90 4.44
CA GLU A 115 -19.73 15.54 4.90
C GLU A 115 -18.44 14.73 4.81
N VAL A 116 -17.98 14.20 5.94
CA VAL A 116 -16.80 13.34 6.03
C VAL A 116 -17.25 11.93 6.39
N MET A 117 -16.88 10.95 5.56
CA MET A 117 -17.17 9.54 5.78
C MET A 117 -15.90 8.80 6.16
N PHE A 118 -15.95 7.95 7.18
CA PHE A 118 -14.82 7.16 7.63
C PHE A 118 -15.00 5.71 7.16
N ARG A 119 -14.01 5.16 6.47
CA ARG A 119 -14.06 3.80 5.89
C ARG A 119 -12.77 3.05 6.19
N ALA A 120 -12.92 1.79 6.56
CA ALA A 120 -11.81 0.85 6.70
C ALA A 120 -11.86 -0.17 5.56
N LEU A 121 -10.73 -0.82 5.30
CA LEU A 121 -10.56 -1.78 4.20
C LEU A 121 -10.41 -3.22 4.68
N ASP A 122 -10.92 -3.55 5.87
CA ASP A 122 -10.74 -4.88 6.51
C ASP A 122 -11.10 -6.06 5.60
N ARG A 123 -11.99 -5.86 4.62
CA ARG A 123 -12.46 -6.92 3.72
C ARG A 123 -12.49 -6.46 2.26
N PRO A 124 -12.34 -7.39 1.31
CA PRO A 124 -12.48 -7.10 -0.13
C PRO A 124 -13.83 -6.46 -0.52
N SER A 125 -14.90 -6.70 0.25
CA SER A 125 -16.21 -6.07 0.00
C SER A 125 -16.23 -4.58 0.34
N ASP A 126 -15.37 -4.12 1.25
CA ASP A 126 -15.28 -2.71 1.64
C ASP A 126 -14.63 -1.86 0.53
N VAL A 127 -13.70 -2.46 -0.20
CA VAL A 127 -13.13 -1.93 -1.45
C VAL A 127 -14.23 -1.71 -2.51
N LYS A 128 -15.16 -2.66 -2.68
CA LYS A 128 -16.31 -2.51 -3.60
C LYS A 128 -17.26 -1.38 -3.18
N LYS A 129 -17.41 -1.11 -1.88
CA LYS A 129 -18.26 0.01 -1.40
C LYS A 129 -17.71 1.37 -1.80
N LEU A 130 -16.40 1.51 -2.01
CA LEU A 130 -15.82 2.75 -2.55
C LEU A 130 -16.33 3.03 -3.97
N LEU A 131 -16.71 2.00 -4.74
CA LEU A 131 -17.20 2.14 -6.11
C LEU A 131 -18.56 2.84 -6.24
N SER A 132 -19.34 2.98 -5.18
CA SER A 132 -20.65 3.64 -5.25
C SER A 132 -20.63 5.10 -4.78
N LEU A 133 -19.49 5.59 -4.30
CA LEU A 133 -19.39 6.92 -3.70
C LEU A 133 -19.28 8.02 -4.76
N GLU A 134 -19.97 9.14 -4.50
CA GLU A 134 -19.79 10.40 -5.23
C GLU A 134 -19.08 11.39 -4.33
N LEU A 135 -17.81 11.72 -4.63
CA LEU A 135 -16.92 12.43 -3.71
C LEU A 135 -16.43 13.76 -4.31
N THR A 136 -16.12 14.70 -3.43
CA THR A 136 -15.29 15.88 -3.74
C THR A 136 -13.81 15.51 -3.64
N GLY A 137 -13.43 14.84 -2.56
CA GLY A 137 -12.06 14.39 -2.33
C GLY A 137 -12.00 13.12 -1.50
N GLY A 138 -10.81 12.54 -1.43
CA GLY A 138 -10.54 11.39 -0.58
C GLY A 138 -9.20 11.52 0.11
N TRP A 139 -9.11 11.03 1.33
CA TRP A 139 -7.88 10.96 2.11
C TRP A 139 -7.54 9.50 2.39
N ILE A 140 -6.40 9.04 1.92
CA ILE A 140 -5.82 7.74 2.29
C ILE A 140 -4.81 7.96 3.42
N ASN A 141 -5.15 7.50 4.63
CA ASN A 141 -4.29 7.62 5.79
C ASN A 141 -3.36 6.41 5.91
N GLU A 142 -2.06 6.68 6.07
CA GLU A 142 -0.95 5.72 5.99
C GLU A 142 -0.97 4.86 4.73
N ALA A 143 -0.76 5.55 3.62
CA ALA A 143 -0.81 4.96 2.29
C ALA A 143 0.10 3.74 2.09
N ARG A 144 1.22 3.61 2.80
CA ARG A 144 2.05 2.39 2.75
C ARG A 144 1.35 1.11 3.19
N GLU A 145 0.29 1.22 4.00
CA GLU A 145 -0.50 0.07 4.46
C GLU A 145 -1.69 -0.23 3.54
N ILE A 146 -1.86 0.55 2.47
CA ILE A 146 -3.04 0.53 1.63
C ILE A 146 -2.70 0.00 0.25
N PRO A 147 -3.42 -1.01 -0.26
CA PRO A 147 -3.19 -1.53 -1.60
C PRO A 147 -3.38 -0.46 -2.67
N ARG A 148 -2.48 -0.46 -3.66
CA ARG A 148 -2.50 0.45 -4.82
C ARG A 148 -3.87 0.62 -5.45
N GLN A 149 -4.58 -0.49 -5.63
CA GLN A 149 -5.90 -0.54 -6.27
C GLN A 149 -6.90 0.45 -5.65
N VAL A 150 -6.83 0.68 -4.33
CA VAL A 150 -7.72 1.59 -3.59
C VAL A 150 -7.57 3.02 -4.11
N LEU A 151 -6.35 3.46 -4.35
CA LEU A 151 -6.05 4.78 -4.90
C LEU A 151 -6.62 4.91 -6.31
N ASP A 152 -6.44 3.90 -7.15
CA ASP A 152 -6.94 3.91 -8.54
C ASP A 152 -8.48 3.99 -8.58
N MET A 153 -9.17 3.23 -7.73
CA MET A 153 -10.63 3.34 -7.64
C MET A 153 -11.08 4.68 -7.09
N LEU A 154 -10.38 5.22 -6.07
CA LEU A 154 -10.74 6.48 -5.44
C LEU A 154 -10.60 7.67 -6.40
N GLN A 155 -9.54 7.68 -7.22
CA GLN A 155 -9.35 8.67 -8.29
C GLN A 155 -10.55 8.73 -9.24
N GLY A 156 -11.16 7.57 -9.54
CA GLY A 156 -12.36 7.50 -10.36
C GLY A 156 -13.64 8.05 -9.70
N ARG A 157 -13.67 8.28 -8.38
CA ARG A 157 -14.87 8.66 -7.59
C ARG A 157 -14.88 10.10 -7.13
N VAL A 158 -13.71 10.73 -7.02
CA VAL A 158 -13.59 12.17 -6.70
C VAL A 158 -14.03 13.02 -7.90
N GLY A 159 -14.42 14.26 -7.65
CA GLY A 159 -14.96 15.18 -8.67
C GLY A 159 -16.45 14.96 -9.00
N ARG A 160 -17.13 14.04 -8.32
CA ARG A 160 -18.55 13.70 -8.56
C ARG A 160 -19.53 14.42 -7.63
N TYR A 161 -19.03 15.02 -6.54
CA TYR A 161 -19.83 15.82 -5.62
C TYR A 161 -19.21 17.21 -5.41
N PRO A 162 -20.02 18.29 -5.39
CA PRO A 162 -21.44 18.33 -5.76
C PRO A 162 -21.65 17.99 -7.25
N SER A 163 -22.86 17.62 -7.64
CA SER A 163 -23.13 17.30 -9.05
C SER A 163 -22.93 18.53 -9.95
N LYS A 164 -22.72 18.31 -11.27
CA LYS A 164 -22.62 19.43 -12.25
C LYS A 164 -23.84 20.36 -12.24
N ARG A 165 -25.04 19.82 -11.96
CA ARG A 165 -26.28 20.62 -11.81
C ARG A 165 -26.23 21.59 -10.63
N GLN A 166 -25.35 21.32 -9.65
CA GLN A 166 -25.08 22.14 -8.49
C GLN A 166 -23.73 22.88 -8.61
N GLY A 167 -23.25 23.10 -9.84
CA GLY A 167 -22.01 23.81 -10.13
C GLY A 167 -20.75 22.94 -10.20
N GLY A 168 -20.80 21.68 -9.75
CA GLY A 168 -19.62 20.82 -9.64
C GLY A 168 -18.65 21.27 -8.53
N PRO A 169 -17.69 20.43 -8.15
CA PRO A 169 -16.63 20.85 -7.25
C PRO A 169 -15.67 21.82 -7.96
N SER A 170 -15.34 22.94 -7.31
CA SER A 170 -14.27 23.83 -7.80
C SER A 170 -12.87 23.29 -7.49
N TRP A 171 -12.78 22.41 -6.50
CA TRP A 171 -11.57 21.62 -6.22
C TRP A 171 -11.94 20.16 -6.00
N CYS A 172 -11.16 19.23 -6.56
CA CYS A 172 -11.28 17.80 -6.29
C CYS A 172 -9.92 17.11 -6.42
N GLY A 173 -9.72 16.02 -5.68
CA GLY A 173 -8.46 15.27 -5.71
C GLY A 173 -8.35 14.25 -4.59
N VAL A 174 -7.23 13.54 -4.57
CA VAL A 174 -6.88 12.57 -3.52
C VAL A 174 -5.68 13.10 -2.74
N ILE A 175 -5.76 13.06 -1.42
CA ILE A 175 -4.65 13.39 -0.52
C ILE A 175 -4.23 12.15 0.24
N MET A 176 -2.95 12.05 0.58
CA MET A 176 -2.41 10.90 1.28
C MET A 176 -1.34 11.34 2.26
N ASP A 177 -1.26 10.67 3.40
CA ASP A 177 -0.10 10.76 4.30
C ASP A 177 0.49 9.39 4.56
N THR A 178 1.80 9.33 4.73
CA THR A 178 2.48 8.08 5.05
C THR A 178 3.80 8.31 5.78
N ASN A 179 4.22 7.32 6.56
CA ASN A 179 5.64 7.15 6.84
C ASN A 179 6.31 6.53 5.59
N PRO A 180 7.62 6.68 5.39
CA PRO A 180 8.28 6.09 4.25
C PRO A 180 8.04 4.57 4.16
N PRO A 181 7.69 4.05 2.98
CA PRO A 181 7.73 2.62 2.70
C PRO A 181 9.16 2.17 2.33
N ASP A 182 9.29 0.91 1.93
CA ASP A 182 10.44 0.42 1.17
C ASP A 182 10.47 0.97 -0.28
N SER A 183 11.55 0.68 -1.01
CA SER A 183 11.75 1.10 -2.40
C SER A 183 10.91 0.30 -3.41
N ASP A 184 10.47 -0.90 -3.08
CA ASP A 184 9.68 -1.75 -3.99
C ASP A 184 8.19 -1.38 -3.97
N HIS A 185 7.78 -0.66 -2.93
CA HIS A 185 6.42 -0.23 -2.72
C HIS A 185 5.95 0.74 -3.81
N TRP A 186 4.69 0.60 -4.23
CA TRP A 186 4.08 1.40 -5.31
C TRP A 186 4.20 2.92 -5.11
N TRP A 187 4.29 3.38 -3.85
CA TRP A 187 4.50 4.79 -3.53
C TRP A 187 5.86 5.28 -4.02
N TYR A 188 6.94 4.52 -3.79
CA TYR A 188 8.29 4.90 -4.20
C TYR A 188 8.34 5.12 -5.71
N ARG A 189 7.94 4.09 -6.47
CA ARG A 189 7.84 4.14 -7.93
C ARG A 189 7.12 5.38 -8.45
N LEU A 190 6.01 5.75 -7.84
CA LEU A 190 5.13 6.80 -8.38
C LEU A 190 5.32 8.20 -7.81
N PHE A 191 6.12 8.34 -6.75
CA PHE A 191 6.50 9.65 -6.21
C PHE A 191 7.98 9.99 -6.41
N GLU A 192 8.82 9.04 -6.81
CA GLU A 192 10.25 9.27 -7.06
C GLU A 192 10.68 8.92 -8.49
N GLU A 193 10.19 7.83 -9.09
CA GLU A 193 10.68 7.36 -10.39
C GLU A 193 9.83 7.85 -11.56
N GLU A 194 8.55 7.48 -11.59
CA GLU A 194 7.65 7.71 -12.75
C GLU A 194 6.86 9.02 -12.66
N VAL A 195 6.70 9.55 -11.45
CA VAL A 195 5.92 10.76 -11.06
C VAL A 195 4.92 11.26 -12.12
N PRO A 196 3.66 10.80 -12.08
CA PRO A 196 2.65 11.25 -13.03
C PRO A 196 2.45 12.77 -12.99
N LYS A 197 2.16 13.38 -14.14
CA LYS A 197 2.10 14.86 -14.30
C LYS A 197 1.14 15.58 -13.35
N ASN A 198 0.06 14.91 -12.95
CA ASN A 198 -0.96 15.45 -12.05
C ASN A 198 -0.77 14.98 -10.59
N TRP A 199 0.42 14.49 -10.25
CA TRP A 199 0.77 14.01 -8.92
C TRP A 199 1.85 14.88 -8.32
N LYS A 200 1.78 15.09 -7.00
CA LYS A 200 2.79 15.88 -6.28
C LYS A 200 3.12 15.29 -4.92
N GLY A 201 4.38 14.96 -4.72
CA GLY A 201 4.94 14.52 -3.45
C GLY A 201 5.44 15.69 -2.60
N PHE A 202 5.27 15.57 -1.30
CA PHE A 202 5.77 16.50 -0.30
C PHE A 202 6.54 15.70 0.75
N ARG A 203 7.79 16.06 1.01
CA ARG A 203 8.66 15.34 1.94
C ARG A 203 9.03 16.23 3.11
N GLN A 204 8.65 15.82 4.30
CA GLN A 204 9.08 16.49 5.52
C GLN A 204 10.52 16.07 5.87
N PRO A 205 11.31 16.98 6.45
CA PRO A 205 12.69 16.70 6.83
C PRO A 205 12.75 15.72 8.00
N SER A 206 13.94 15.14 8.22
CA SER A 206 14.21 14.27 9.36
C SER A 206 13.88 14.94 10.68
N GLY A 207 13.34 14.17 11.63
CA GLY A 207 13.08 14.61 13.01
C GLY A 207 14.34 15.02 13.80
N LYS A 208 15.52 14.65 13.30
CA LYS A 208 16.83 14.98 13.87
C LYS A 208 17.55 16.11 13.13
N SER A 209 16.99 16.61 12.04
CA SER A 209 17.54 17.75 11.30
C SER A 209 17.29 19.07 12.04
N LYS A 210 17.99 20.15 11.64
CA LYS A 210 17.72 21.49 12.17
C LYS A 210 16.38 22.04 11.67
N GLU A 211 15.94 21.52 10.54
CA GLU A 211 14.69 21.86 9.84
C GLU A 211 13.52 20.99 10.32
N ALA A 212 13.73 20.14 11.33
CA ALA A 212 12.73 19.20 11.84
C ALA A 212 11.39 19.90 12.14
N GLU A 213 10.34 19.39 11.53
CA GLU A 213 9.01 19.98 11.62
C GLU A 213 8.23 19.44 12.82
N ASN A 214 7.30 20.25 13.35
CA ASN A 214 6.40 19.91 14.45
C ASN A 214 7.07 19.59 15.81
N VAL A 215 8.40 19.77 15.95
CA VAL A 215 9.15 19.45 17.18
C VAL A 215 8.62 20.19 18.41
N SER A 216 8.14 21.43 18.25
CA SER A 216 7.58 22.23 19.35
C SER A 216 6.31 21.65 19.96
N ASN A 217 5.61 20.77 19.25
CA ASN A 217 4.38 20.12 19.71
C ASN A 217 4.64 18.69 20.23
N LEU A 218 5.90 18.25 20.27
CA LEU A 218 6.31 16.95 20.75
C LEU A 218 6.88 17.05 22.18
N PRO A 219 6.84 15.95 22.96
CA PRO A 219 7.54 15.89 24.23
C PRO A 219 9.03 16.23 24.11
N PRO A 220 9.66 16.81 25.15
CA PRO A 220 11.11 17.01 25.16
C PRO A 220 11.85 15.70 24.88
N PHE A 221 12.93 15.79 24.08
CA PHE A 221 13.76 14.65 23.70
C PHE A 221 13.01 13.54 22.94
N TYR A 222 11.88 13.83 22.28
CA TYR A 222 11.03 12.83 21.61
C TYR A 222 11.81 11.84 20.73
N TYR A 223 12.56 12.34 19.75
CA TYR A 223 13.35 11.48 18.85
C TYR A 223 14.58 10.87 19.55
N ASP A 224 15.20 11.59 20.48
CA ASP A 224 16.35 11.08 21.25
C ASP A 224 15.98 9.89 22.14
N ASN A 225 14.79 9.91 22.72
CA ASN A 225 14.26 8.80 23.51
C ASN A 225 13.77 7.62 22.66
N MET A 226 13.54 7.84 21.36
CA MET A 226 13.00 6.85 20.44
C MET A 226 14.07 5.97 19.80
N ILE A 227 15.28 6.52 19.61
CA ILE A 227 16.41 5.86 18.96
C ILE A 227 16.97 4.64 19.74
N PRO A 228 17.18 4.69 21.07
CA PRO A 228 17.86 3.62 21.78
C PRO A 228 17.16 2.26 21.66
N GLY A 229 17.93 1.23 21.27
CA GLY A 229 17.45 -0.15 21.17
C GLY A 229 16.64 -0.47 19.90
N LYS A 230 16.62 0.44 18.92
CA LYS A 230 16.03 0.22 17.60
C LYS A 230 17.11 -0.12 16.58
N ASP A 231 16.74 -0.93 15.60
CA ASP A 231 17.57 -1.19 14.43
C ASP A 231 17.68 0.07 13.55
N GLN A 232 18.73 0.11 12.73
CA GLN A 232 19.05 1.29 11.93
C GLN A 232 17.97 1.59 10.89
N GLU A 233 17.34 0.56 10.30
CA GLU A 233 16.27 0.73 9.31
C GLU A 233 15.02 1.35 9.92
N TRP A 234 14.62 0.89 11.10
CA TRP A 234 13.55 1.50 11.87
C TRP A 234 13.84 2.99 12.15
N ILE A 235 15.08 3.33 12.52
CA ILE A 235 15.50 4.73 12.75
C ILE A 235 15.44 5.52 11.43
N ASN A 236 15.94 4.97 10.33
CA ASN A 236 15.92 5.60 9.01
C ASN A 236 14.49 5.97 8.60
N VAL A 237 13.55 5.04 8.74
CA VAL A 237 12.15 5.25 8.36
C VAL A 237 11.43 6.19 9.32
N TYR A 238 11.38 5.86 10.61
CA TYR A 238 10.50 6.56 11.55
C TYR A 238 11.10 7.86 12.10
N VAL A 239 12.42 7.98 12.20
CA VAL A 239 13.09 9.19 12.72
C VAL A 239 13.62 10.06 11.59
N HIS A 240 14.26 9.46 10.59
CA HIS A 240 14.84 10.24 9.48
C HIS A 240 13.87 10.49 8.32
N GLY A 241 12.76 9.74 8.22
CA GLY A 241 11.83 9.91 7.10
C GLY A 241 12.44 9.43 5.77
N GLN A 242 13.37 8.49 5.83
CA GLN A 242 14.02 7.86 4.67
C GLN A 242 13.28 6.59 4.28
N TYR A 243 13.31 6.23 3.00
CA TYR A 243 12.84 4.90 2.59
C TYR A 243 13.70 3.83 3.24
N GLY A 244 13.08 2.72 3.60
CA GLY A 244 13.75 1.62 4.28
C GLY A 244 12.83 0.42 4.42
N PHE A 245 13.43 -0.76 4.50
CA PHE A 245 12.69 -1.99 4.65
C PHE A 245 12.51 -2.29 6.14
N ILE A 246 11.29 -2.14 6.63
CA ILE A 246 10.92 -2.63 7.95
C ILE A 246 10.15 -3.92 7.75
N ALA A 247 10.78 -5.04 8.03
CA ALA A 247 10.08 -6.32 8.14
C ALA A 247 9.01 -6.20 9.25
N ASP A 248 7.74 -6.07 8.87
CA ASP A 248 6.65 -6.06 9.83
C ASP A 248 6.23 -7.50 10.14
N GLY A 249 6.38 -7.91 11.41
CA GLY A 249 6.17 -9.29 11.87
C GLY A 249 7.46 -10.08 12.10
N LYS A 250 7.32 -11.32 12.58
CA LYS A 250 8.46 -12.24 12.63
C LYS A 250 8.76 -12.68 11.19
N PRO A 251 10.00 -12.49 10.70
CA PRO A 251 10.41 -13.07 9.42
C PRO A 251 10.05 -14.54 9.38
N VAL A 252 9.56 -15.03 8.23
CA VAL A 252 9.27 -16.47 8.04
C VAL A 252 10.58 -17.28 8.02
N PHE A 253 11.63 -16.68 7.44
CA PHE A 253 12.99 -17.20 7.38
C PHE A 253 13.96 -16.19 7.98
N PRO A 254 14.02 -16.05 9.32
CA PRO A 254 14.98 -15.15 9.97
C PRO A 254 16.44 -15.56 9.75
N GLU A 255 16.69 -16.78 9.27
CA GLU A 255 18.01 -17.31 8.93
C GLU A 255 18.56 -16.77 7.62
N TYR A 256 17.70 -16.24 6.74
CA TYR A 256 18.12 -15.72 5.44
C TYR A 256 18.90 -14.41 5.59
N ASN A 257 20.04 -14.33 4.92
CA ASN A 257 20.92 -13.18 4.89
C ASN A 257 21.49 -13.00 3.47
N ASP A 258 21.20 -11.87 2.82
CA ASP A 258 21.68 -11.55 1.46
C ASP A 258 23.20 -11.73 1.32
N ASP A 259 23.99 -11.32 2.32
CA ASP A 259 25.46 -11.40 2.27
C ASP A 259 25.98 -12.86 2.22
N ILE A 260 25.14 -13.83 2.58
CA ILE A 260 25.50 -15.26 2.72
C ILE A 260 24.74 -16.13 1.71
N ASN A 261 23.47 -15.83 1.47
CA ASN A 261 22.52 -16.66 0.75
C ASN A 261 22.20 -16.15 -0.66
N HIS A 262 22.70 -14.97 -1.05
CA HIS A 262 22.55 -14.41 -2.38
C HIS A 262 23.91 -14.26 -3.08
N THR A 263 23.91 -14.39 -4.41
CA THR A 263 25.06 -14.11 -5.26
C THR A 263 24.59 -13.53 -6.58
N ASP A 264 25.29 -12.49 -7.06
CA ASP A 264 25.11 -11.95 -8.41
C ASP A 264 25.84 -12.80 -9.48
N ASP A 265 26.69 -13.74 -9.05
CA ASP A 265 27.44 -14.59 -9.97
C ASP A 265 26.57 -15.74 -10.47
N GLU A 266 26.63 -16.02 -11.78
CA GLU A 266 25.93 -17.16 -12.36
C GLU A 266 26.44 -18.48 -11.76
N LEU A 267 25.53 -19.25 -11.16
CA LEU A 267 25.83 -20.57 -10.64
C LEU A 267 25.92 -21.57 -11.81
N PRO A 268 27.07 -22.25 -12.00
CA PRO A 268 27.24 -23.14 -13.14
C PRO A 268 26.33 -24.36 -13.01
N LEU A 269 25.68 -24.73 -14.13
CA LEU A 269 24.89 -25.95 -14.20
C LEU A 269 25.78 -27.17 -13.95
N ALA A 270 25.32 -28.08 -13.10
CA ALA A 270 26.01 -29.32 -12.75
C ALA A 270 26.03 -30.38 -13.89
N GLY A 271 26.03 -29.96 -15.17
CA GLY A 271 25.96 -30.85 -16.33
C GLY A 271 24.66 -31.63 -16.37
N SER A 272 24.73 -32.95 -16.62
CA SER A 272 23.57 -33.88 -16.65
C SER A 272 22.97 -34.18 -15.27
N GLY A 273 22.97 -33.21 -14.36
CA GLY A 273 22.41 -33.33 -13.02
C GLY A 273 20.88 -33.30 -13.01
N THR A 274 20.31 -33.47 -11.82
CA THR A 274 18.87 -33.30 -11.62
C THR A 274 18.55 -31.82 -11.37
N ILE A 275 17.59 -31.31 -12.12
CA ILE A 275 16.98 -30.01 -11.90
C ILE A 275 15.65 -30.21 -11.17
N TYR A 276 15.53 -29.53 -10.03
CA TYR A 276 14.35 -29.49 -9.21
C TYR A 276 13.54 -28.25 -9.57
N VAL A 277 12.24 -28.43 -9.81
CA VAL A 277 11.32 -27.34 -10.15
C VAL A 277 10.18 -27.33 -9.14
N GLY A 278 10.02 -26.24 -8.41
CA GLY A 278 8.90 -26.02 -7.49
C GLY A 278 7.90 -25.04 -8.09
N ILE A 279 6.62 -25.42 -8.22
CA ILE A 279 5.57 -24.62 -8.85
C ILE A 279 4.52 -24.16 -7.84
N ASP A 280 4.16 -22.88 -7.92
CA ASP A 280 2.95 -22.31 -7.32
C ASP A 280 1.88 -22.06 -8.40
N PHE A 281 0.69 -22.63 -8.21
CA PHE A 281 -0.42 -22.63 -9.17
C PHE A 281 -1.41 -21.47 -9.00
N GLY A 282 -1.08 -20.44 -8.21
CA GLY A 282 -1.93 -19.27 -8.01
C GLY A 282 -2.45 -18.62 -9.31
N LEU A 283 -3.31 -17.60 -9.20
CA LEU A 283 -3.83 -16.85 -10.37
C LEU A 283 -2.72 -16.26 -11.26
N THR A 284 -1.51 -16.15 -10.70
CA THR A 284 -0.27 -15.75 -11.34
C THR A 284 0.79 -16.83 -11.05
N PRO A 285 0.81 -17.93 -11.82
CA PRO A 285 1.68 -19.04 -11.52
C PRO A 285 3.17 -18.66 -11.59
N ALA A 286 3.97 -19.30 -10.75
CA ALA A 286 5.42 -19.11 -10.72
C ALA A 286 6.14 -20.45 -10.53
N ALA A 287 7.38 -20.54 -10.99
CA ALA A 287 8.27 -21.66 -10.74
C ALA A 287 9.64 -21.20 -10.24
N ALA A 288 10.13 -21.83 -9.17
CA ALA A 288 11.52 -21.77 -8.77
C ALA A 288 12.28 -22.97 -9.34
N ILE A 289 13.47 -22.74 -9.90
CA ILE A 289 14.29 -23.75 -10.56
C ILE A 289 15.62 -23.85 -9.82
N GLY A 290 15.97 -25.04 -9.37
CA GLY A 290 17.17 -25.28 -8.57
C GLY A 290 17.90 -26.57 -8.90
N GLN A 291 19.10 -26.70 -8.35
CA GLN A 291 19.94 -27.90 -8.44
C GLN A 291 20.59 -28.18 -7.07
N LEU A 292 20.97 -29.43 -6.83
CA LEU A 292 21.84 -29.77 -5.71
C LEU A 292 23.31 -29.71 -6.15
N SER A 293 24.13 -28.96 -5.43
CA SER A 293 25.57 -28.95 -5.65
C SER A 293 26.20 -30.30 -5.26
N ALA A 294 27.43 -30.54 -5.68
CA ALA A 294 28.18 -31.74 -5.28
C ALA A 294 28.38 -31.87 -3.76
N SER A 295 28.31 -30.75 -3.01
CA SER A 295 28.36 -30.72 -1.55
C SER A 295 26.98 -30.85 -0.88
N GLY A 296 25.91 -31.03 -1.66
CA GLY A 296 24.54 -31.17 -1.17
C GLY A 296 23.83 -29.85 -0.88
N GLN A 297 24.38 -28.71 -1.32
CA GLN A 297 23.72 -27.41 -1.17
C GLN A 297 22.61 -27.26 -2.21
N MET A 298 21.39 -26.89 -1.78
CA MET A 298 20.33 -26.49 -2.71
C MET A 298 20.65 -25.10 -3.26
N GLN A 299 20.74 -24.99 -4.58
CA GLN A 299 21.05 -23.77 -5.30
C GLN A 299 19.85 -23.42 -6.17
N ILE A 300 19.20 -22.28 -5.87
CA ILE A 300 18.18 -21.72 -6.75
C ILE A 300 18.92 -20.94 -7.83
N ILE A 301 18.77 -21.37 -9.08
CA ILE A 301 19.57 -20.90 -10.20
C ILE A 301 18.76 -20.08 -11.19
N ASP A 302 17.42 -20.17 -11.13
CA ASP A 302 16.54 -19.45 -12.03
C ASP A 302 15.10 -19.46 -11.48
N GLU A 303 14.26 -18.61 -12.06
CA GLU A 303 12.83 -18.56 -11.79
C GLU A 303 12.03 -18.25 -13.06
N LEU A 304 10.76 -18.65 -13.06
CA LEU A 304 9.78 -18.23 -14.05
C LEU A 304 8.59 -17.62 -13.32
N VAL A 305 8.47 -16.29 -13.38
CA VAL A 305 7.38 -15.53 -12.77
C VAL A 305 6.46 -15.01 -13.87
N THR A 306 5.15 -15.10 -13.66
CA THR A 306 4.14 -14.60 -14.61
C THR A 306 3.13 -13.67 -13.94
N GLU A 307 2.54 -12.77 -14.72
CA GLU A 307 1.45 -11.88 -14.29
C GLU A 307 0.19 -12.16 -15.13
N ASP A 308 -0.97 -12.24 -14.47
CA ASP A 308 -2.30 -12.47 -15.07
C ASP A 308 -2.33 -13.57 -16.15
N MET A 309 -1.74 -14.73 -15.83
CA MET A 309 -1.55 -15.84 -16.79
C MET A 309 -2.21 -17.13 -16.31
N GLY A 310 -2.98 -17.77 -17.21
CA GLY A 310 -3.55 -19.09 -16.95
C GLY A 310 -2.51 -20.22 -17.01
N ALA A 311 -2.75 -21.29 -16.23
CA ALA A 311 -1.86 -22.45 -16.10
C ALA A 311 -1.46 -23.13 -17.43
N VAL A 312 -2.31 -23.09 -18.46
CA VAL A 312 -2.00 -23.66 -19.79
C VAL A 312 -0.85 -22.91 -20.47
N ASN A 313 -0.88 -21.57 -20.45
CA ASN A 313 0.17 -20.76 -21.07
C ASN A 313 1.45 -20.81 -20.24
N PHE A 314 1.30 -20.80 -18.91
CA PHE A 314 2.42 -21.00 -18.00
C PHE A 314 3.14 -22.33 -18.27
N GLY A 315 2.40 -23.44 -18.38
CA GLY A 315 2.98 -24.77 -18.66
C GLY A 315 3.76 -24.82 -19.98
N LYS A 316 3.28 -24.11 -21.02
CA LYS A 316 4.01 -23.99 -22.30
C LYS A 316 5.33 -23.26 -22.13
N LEU A 317 5.30 -22.09 -21.48
CA LEU A 317 6.50 -21.29 -21.25
C LEU A 317 7.52 -22.04 -20.39
N LEU A 318 7.06 -22.73 -19.35
CA LEU A 318 7.91 -23.55 -18.50
C LEU A 318 8.54 -24.70 -19.30
N HIS A 319 7.76 -25.39 -20.14
CA HIS A 319 8.29 -26.47 -20.98
C HIS A 319 9.33 -25.96 -21.99
N GLU A 320 9.06 -24.83 -22.64
CA GLU A 320 10.01 -24.20 -23.57
C GLU A 320 11.30 -23.77 -22.86
N LYS A 321 11.21 -23.16 -21.68
CA LYS A 321 12.38 -22.77 -20.87
C LYS A 321 13.19 -23.99 -20.46
N LEU A 322 12.54 -25.01 -19.90
CA LEU A 322 13.20 -26.24 -19.43
C LEU A 322 13.93 -26.98 -20.56
N ASN A 323 13.29 -27.12 -21.73
CA ASN A 323 13.92 -27.75 -22.89
C ASN A 323 15.04 -26.92 -23.52
N ARG A 324 14.97 -25.59 -23.44
CA ARG A 324 15.99 -24.72 -24.04
C ARG A 324 17.25 -24.64 -23.18
N GLU A 325 17.06 -24.46 -21.87
CA GLU A 325 18.14 -24.07 -20.96
C GLU A 325 18.68 -25.24 -20.14
N TYR A 326 17.86 -26.28 -19.94
CA TYR A 326 18.21 -27.46 -19.14
C TYR A 326 18.08 -28.76 -19.94
N CYS A 327 18.29 -28.65 -21.26
CA CYS A 327 18.26 -29.80 -22.16
C CYS A 327 19.25 -30.87 -21.73
N GLY A 328 18.77 -32.10 -21.52
CA GLY A 328 19.60 -33.24 -21.13
C GLY A 328 19.80 -33.41 -19.63
N CYS A 329 19.25 -32.52 -18.80
CA CYS A 329 19.13 -32.73 -17.37
C CYS A 329 17.94 -33.65 -17.03
N GLN A 330 18.02 -34.36 -15.92
CA GLN A 330 16.85 -35.02 -15.35
C GLN A 330 15.97 -33.97 -14.67
N LEU A 331 14.66 -34.00 -14.90
CA LEU A 331 13.72 -33.04 -14.30
C LEU A 331 12.93 -33.72 -13.19
N GLU A 332 12.87 -33.07 -12.04
CA GLU A 332 11.93 -33.41 -10.96
C GLU A 332 11.06 -32.20 -10.65
N ILE A 333 9.77 -32.31 -10.95
CA ILE A 333 8.84 -31.18 -10.89
C ILE A 333 7.82 -31.44 -9.79
N TYR A 334 7.72 -30.51 -8.84
CA TYR A 334 6.85 -30.60 -7.69
C TYR A 334 5.98 -29.36 -7.57
N ALA A 335 4.76 -29.53 -7.07
CA ALA A 335 3.84 -28.42 -6.85
C ALA A 335 2.94 -28.65 -5.64
N ASP A 336 2.26 -27.59 -5.20
CA ASP A 336 1.34 -27.62 -4.08
C ASP A 336 0.19 -28.64 -4.29
N PRO A 337 -0.10 -29.54 -3.32
CA PRO A 337 -1.21 -30.50 -3.35
C PRO A 337 -2.60 -29.89 -3.60
N ALA A 338 -2.83 -28.61 -3.27
CA ALA A 338 -4.09 -27.94 -3.57
C ALA A 338 -4.36 -27.87 -5.09
N GLY A 339 -3.31 -27.98 -5.91
CA GLY A 339 -3.40 -28.13 -7.36
C GLY A 339 -4.07 -29.43 -7.83
N GLU A 340 -4.40 -30.37 -6.94
CA GLU A 340 -5.24 -31.53 -7.27
C GLU A 340 -6.74 -31.19 -7.32
N GLN A 341 -7.14 -30.02 -6.81
CA GLN A 341 -8.53 -29.58 -6.88
C GLN A 341 -8.89 -29.15 -8.31
N ARG A 342 -10.03 -29.66 -8.81
CA ARG A 342 -10.51 -29.33 -10.15
C ARG A 342 -10.93 -27.86 -10.22
N ALA A 343 -10.55 -27.18 -11.30
CA ALA A 343 -11.07 -25.86 -11.61
C ALA A 343 -12.59 -25.92 -11.81
N GLN A 344 -13.33 -24.94 -11.28
CA GLN A 344 -14.80 -24.87 -11.41
C GLN A 344 -15.29 -24.74 -12.86
N THR A 345 -14.41 -24.37 -13.80
CA THR A 345 -14.76 -24.10 -15.20
C THR A 345 -14.60 -25.30 -16.13
N ASP A 346 -13.54 -26.10 -15.96
CA ASP A 346 -13.11 -27.06 -17.00
C ASP A 346 -12.88 -28.49 -16.50
N GLU A 347 -13.14 -28.80 -15.22
CA GLU A 347 -12.95 -30.13 -14.58
C GLU A 347 -11.53 -30.74 -14.67
N VAL A 348 -10.56 -30.05 -15.27
CA VAL A 348 -9.15 -30.45 -15.36
C VAL A 348 -8.35 -29.87 -14.19
N THR A 349 -7.39 -30.63 -13.66
CA THR A 349 -6.50 -30.15 -12.60
C THR A 349 -5.26 -29.46 -13.19
N PRO A 350 -4.66 -28.49 -12.48
CA PRO A 350 -3.35 -27.92 -12.85
C PRO A 350 -2.27 -28.96 -13.19
N PHE A 351 -2.19 -30.08 -12.47
CA PHE A 351 -1.28 -31.18 -12.80
C PHE A 351 -1.55 -31.81 -14.17
N GLN A 352 -2.82 -32.06 -14.50
CA GLN A 352 -3.20 -32.59 -15.82
C GLN A 352 -2.87 -31.61 -16.94
N ILE A 353 -2.98 -30.30 -16.68
CA ILE A 353 -2.55 -29.27 -17.64
C ILE A 353 -1.06 -29.37 -17.92
N LEU A 354 -0.22 -29.50 -16.88
CA LEU A 354 1.22 -29.65 -17.02
C LEU A 354 1.60 -30.95 -17.74
N TRP A 355 0.98 -32.08 -17.39
CA TRP A 355 1.21 -33.36 -18.09
C TRP A 355 0.88 -33.28 -19.59
N ASN A 356 -0.20 -32.59 -19.95
CA ASN A 356 -0.56 -32.36 -21.34
C ASN A 356 0.44 -31.45 -22.09
N GLN A 357 1.25 -30.66 -21.37
CA GLN A 357 2.38 -29.92 -21.94
C GLN A 357 3.70 -30.71 -21.91
N GLY A 358 3.68 -31.97 -21.48
CA GLY A 358 4.88 -32.81 -21.37
C GLY A 358 5.72 -32.55 -20.11
N LEU A 359 5.13 -31.95 -19.07
CA LEU A 359 5.79 -31.68 -17.79
C LEU A 359 5.22 -32.59 -16.71
N GLU A 360 5.95 -33.65 -16.36
CA GLU A 360 5.55 -34.64 -15.35
C GLU A 360 5.72 -34.09 -13.92
N ALA A 361 4.76 -33.28 -13.48
CA ALA A 361 4.72 -32.69 -12.15
C ALA A 361 3.97 -33.56 -11.13
N TRP A 362 4.42 -33.54 -9.88
CA TRP A 362 3.86 -34.31 -8.77
C TRP A 362 3.52 -33.42 -7.56
N PRO A 363 2.47 -33.75 -6.77
CA PRO A 363 2.20 -33.03 -5.54
C PRO A 363 3.30 -33.29 -4.50
N THR A 364 3.64 -32.27 -3.72
CA THR A 364 4.51 -32.43 -2.55
C THR A 364 3.81 -33.23 -1.44
N TYR A 365 4.57 -33.69 -0.45
CA TYR A 365 4.04 -34.52 0.63
C TYR A 365 2.96 -33.84 1.50
N THR A 366 3.04 -32.51 1.69
CA THR A 366 2.14 -31.79 2.59
C THR A 366 2.07 -30.30 2.29
N ASN A 367 0.96 -29.69 2.66
CA ASN A 367 0.76 -28.23 2.73
C ASN A 367 0.86 -27.65 4.12
N ASP A 368 1.26 -28.46 5.11
CA ASP A 368 1.53 -27.96 6.44
C ASP A 368 2.65 -26.91 6.40
N PHE A 369 2.31 -25.71 6.85
CA PHE A 369 3.21 -24.56 6.85
C PHE A 369 4.49 -24.83 7.65
N THR A 370 4.38 -25.48 8.81
CA THR A 370 5.54 -25.74 9.68
C THR A 370 6.53 -26.64 8.96
N ILE A 371 6.06 -27.75 8.39
CA ILE A 371 6.93 -28.71 7.69
C ILE A 371 7.61 -28.05 6.48
N ARG A 372 6.86 -27.27 5.69
CA ARG A 372 7.41 -26.57 4.52
C ARG A 372 8.44 -25.50 4.89
N ARG A 373 8.19 -24.77 5.98
CA ARG A 373 9.11 -23.76 6.49
C ARG A 373 10.41 -24.39 7.01
N GLU A 374 10.32 -25.43 7.83
CA GLU A 374 11.53 -26.09 8.37
C GLU A 374 12.37 -26.72 7.24
N ALA A 375 11.74 -27.28 6.21
CA ALA A 375 12.45 -27.86 5.07
C ALA A 375 13.34 -26.86 4.30
N VAL A 376 13.01 -25.57 4.34
CA VAL A 376 13.84 -24.51 3.74
C VAL A 376 14.85 -23.98 4.75
N ALA A 377 14.50 -23.91 6.04
CA ALA A 377 15.39 -23.43 7.10
C ALA A 377 16.58 -24.37 7.40
N ASP A 378 16.47 -25.65 7.04
CA ASP A 378 17.52 -26.66 7.24
C ASP A 378 18.66 -26.60 6.20
N TYR A 379 18.52 -25.79 5.14
CA TYR A 379 19.52 -25.59 4.07
C TYR A 379 20.18 -24.20 4.19
#